data_AF-A0A410W745-F1
#
_entry.id   AF-A0A410W745-F1
#
_cell.length_a   1.000
_cell.length_b   1.000
_cell.length_c   1.000
_cell.angle_alpha   90.00
_cell.angle_beta   90.00
_cell.angle_gamma   90.00
#
_symmetry.space_group_name_H-M   'P 1'
#
loop_
_entity.id
_entity.type
_entity.pdbx_description
1 polymer ?
#
loop_
_entity_poly.entity_id
_entity_poly.type
_entity_poly.pdbx_seq_one_letter_code
_entity_poly.pdbx_strand_id
1 'polypeptide(L)'
;MKQTPHYSRPQVGWAGVIVAVVASFLAVLIPVSVSKMLPPVAESNPSSDVVLGNEDAWQVKMTQADGEPLRCHKTSKGLLQGWDCDGTLVLKHTIAEYEDPALAIRRIIRGATYSELPEGKVENRNVQTVVRLDREEAHAIDPELADDAQITGLLVPRPDGLEGYSPVVLVIGDQDIADAVVDSVQAQTDPAQLEHGENNND
;
A
#
# COMPACT_ATOMS: atom_id res chain seq x y z
N MET A 1 63.19 10.61 -50.97
CA MET A 1 62.12 11.51 -51.47
C MET A 1 60.82 11.10 -50.79
N LYS A 2 60.19 11.99 -50.01
CA LYS A 2 58.92 11.73 -49.29
C LYS A 2 57.78 12.38 -50.07
N GLN A 3 56.82 11.59 -50.55
CA GLN A 3 55.57 12.11 -51.10
C GLN A 3 54.58 12.37 -49.96
N THR A 4 54.13 13.61 -49.84
CA THR A 4 53.03 13.99 -48.94
C THR A 4 51.69 13.78 -49.64
N PRO A 5 50.70 13.11 -49.02
CA PRO A 5 49.38 12.93 -49.62
C PRO A 5 48.62 14.26 -49.62
N HIS A 6 48.10 14.66 -50.79
CA HIS A 6 47.17 15.77 -50.92
C HIS A 6 45.80 15.35 -50.37
N TYR A 7 45.41 15.93 -49.23
CA TYR A 7 44.09 15.76 -48.64
C TYR A 7 43.09 16.71 -49.33
N SER A 8 42.32 16.19 -50.28
CA SER A 8 41.20 16.93 -50.88
C SER A 8 40.11 17.13 -49.84
N ARG A 9 39.94 18.37 -49.36
CA ARG A 9 38.80 18.73 -48.50
C ARG A 9 37.50 18.54 -49.32
N PRO A 10 36.52 17.75 -48.84
CA PRO A 10 35.23 17.70 -49.51
C PRO A 10 34.59 19.09 -49.45
N GLN A 11 34.32 19.68 -50.60
CA GLN A 11 33.50 20.89 -50.70
C GLN A 11 32.08 20.52 -50.30
N VAL A 12 31.74 20.74 -49.03
CA VAL A 12 30.34 20.68 -48.59
C VAL A 12 29.66 21.91 -49.17
N GLY A 13 29.09 21.73 -50.36
CA GLY A 13 28.27 22.76 -51.00
C GLY A 13 27.09 23.12 -50.11
N TRP A 14 26.60 24.36 -50.24
CA TRP A 14 25.51 24.94 -49.45
C TRP A 14 24.25 24.06 -49.40
N ALA A 15 24.05 23.19 -50.39
CA ALA A 15 23.01 22.16 -50.41
C ALA A 15 23.08 21.17 -49.23
N GLY A 16 24.28 20.78 -48.78
CA GLY A 16 24.45 19.87 -47.63
C GLY A 16 24.02 20.50 -46.31
N VAL A 17 24.20 21.82 -46.17
CA VAL A 17 23.76 22.57 -44.99
C VAL A 17 22.24 22.64 -44.93
N ILE A 18 21.58 22.87 -46.08
CA ILE A 18 20.11 22.93 -46.16
C ILE A 18 19.47 21.59 -45.78
N VAL A 19 20.02 20.47 -46.27
CA VAL A 19 19.51 19.12 -45.95
C VAL A 19 19.66 18.82 -44.45
N ALA A 20 20.78 19.19 -43.83
CA ALA A 20 20.99 18.99 -42.39
C ALA A 20 20.02 19.83 -41.52
N VAL A 21 19.71 21.06 -41.95
CA VAL A 21 18.76 21.94 -41.25
C VAL A 21 17.33 21.40 -41.37
N VAL A 22 16.90 20.98 -42.57
CA VAL A 22 15.55 20.43 -42.77
C VAL A 22 15.36 19.11 -42.00
N ALA A 23 16.37 18.23 -42.00
CA ALA A 23 16.32 16.98 -41.24
C ALA A 23 16.26 17.22 -39.71
N SER A 24 17.00 18.20 -39.21
CA SER A 24 16.94 18.59 -37.78
C SER A 24 15.58 19.19 -37.43
N PHE A 25 14.99 20.01 -38.31
CA PHE A 25 13.68 20.62 -38.06
C PHE A 25 12.55 19.58 -38.06
N LEU A 26 12.61 18.58 -38.94
CA LEU A 26 11.69 17.45 -38.95
C LEU A 26 11.83 16.57 -37.70
N ALA A 27 13.06 16.32 -37.23
CA ALA A 27 13.29 15.53 -36.01
C ALA A 27 12.74 16.21 -34.75
N VAL A 28 12.76 17.55 -34.69
CA VAL A 28 12.25 18.34 -33.54
C VAL A 28 10.72 18.43 -33.55
N LEU A 29 10.04 18.26 -34.70
CA LEU A 29 8.58 18.36 -34.80
C LEU A 29 7.83 17.05 -34.50
N ILE A 30 8.51 15.90 -34.46
CA ILE A 30 7.87 14.61 -34.21
C ILE A 30 7.36 14.41 -32.76
N PRO A 31 7.96 14.94 -31.66
CA PRO A 31 7.52 14.57 -30.32
C PRO A 31 6.19 15.20 -29.89
N VAL A 32 5.78 16.34 -30.46
CA VAL A 32 4.67 17.15 -29.91
C VAL A 32 3.29 16.55 -30.24
N SER A 33 3.17 15.84 -31.36
CA SER A 33 1.90 15.25 -31.80
C SER A 33 1.58 13.93 -31.10
N VAL A 34 2.59 13.23 -30.57
CA VAL A 34 2.40 11.94 -29.89
C VAL A 34 1.91 12.14 -28.46
N SER A 35 2.29 13.26 -27.81
CA SER A 35 1.87 13.57 -26.43
C SER A 35 0.38 13.83 -26.26
N LYS A 36 -0.38 14.14 -27.33
CA LYS A 36 -1.83 14.34 -27.26
C LYS A 36 -2.66 13.09 -27.53
N MET A 37 -2.02 11.98 -27.92
CA MET A 37 -2.67 10.70 -28.22
C MET A 37 -2.43 9.66 -27.12
N LEU A 38 -1.65 10.01 -26.10
CA LEU A 38 -1.61 9.25 -24.87
C LEU A 38 -2.90 9.57 -24.11
N PRO A 39 -3.70 8.57 -23.71
CA PRO A 39 -4.77 8.81 -22.75
C PRO A 39 -4.16 9.53 -21.55
N PRO A 40 -4.90 10.43 -20.86
CA PRO A 40 -4.43 10.95 -19.59
C PRO A 40 -3.96 9.74 -18.78
N VAL A 41 -2.75 9.81 -18.23
CA VAL A 41 -2.29 8.81 -17.27
C VAL A 41 -3.28 8.94 -16.14
N ALA A 42 -4.36 8.15 -16.21
CA ALA A 42 -5.28 7.97 -15.12
C ALA A 42 -4.38 7.63 -13.94
N GLU A 43 -4.49 8.38 -12.84
CA GLU A 43 -3.88 8.00 -11.58
C GLU A 43 -4.11 6.50 -11.43
N SER A 44 -3.03 5.74 -11.53
CA SER A 44 -3.10 4.33 -11.97
C SER A 44 -3.85 3.45 -10.97
N ASN A 45 -4.20 3.98 -9.80
CA ASN A 45 -5.16 3.41 -8.87
C ASN A 45 -6.01 4.54 -8.27
N PRO A 46 -7.30 4.70 -8.62
CA PRO A 46 -8.15 5.68 -7.94
C PRO A 46 -8.19 5.36 -6.44
N SER A 47 -8.10 6.40 -5.60
CA SER A 47 -8.27 6.26 -4.16
C SER A 47 -9.61 5.57 -3.86
N SER A 48 -9.60 4.57 -2.99
CA SER A 48 -10.80 3.86 -2.56
C SER A 48 -10.88 3.83 -1.05
N ASP A 49 -12.11 3.79 -0.52
CA ASP A 49 -12.32 3.54 0.91
C ASP A 49 -11.68 2.22 1.32
N VAL A 50 -10.97 2.22 2.45
CA VAL A 50 -10.36 1.02 3.02
C VAL A 50 -11.46 0.22 3.72
N VAL A 51 -11.82 -0.93 3.14
CA VAL A 51 -12.85 -1.82 3.66
C VAL A 51 -12.24 -3.19 3.91
N LEU A 52 -12.26 -3.61 5.17
CA LEU A 52 -11.90 -4.97 5.55
C LEU A 52 -13.10 -5.89 5.37
N GLY A 53 -12.83 -7.13 4.99
CA GLY A 53 -13.88 -8.15 4.80
C GLY A 53 -14.29 -8.36 3.34
N ASN A 54 -15.43 -9.00 3.15
CA ASN A 54 -15.98 -9.33 1.83
C ASN A 54 -17.32 -8.63 1.67
N GLU A 55 -17.62 -8.16 0.46
CA GLU A 55 -18.83 -7.39 0.17
C GLU A 55 -20.10 -8.13 0.61
N ASP A 56 -20.08 -9.47 0.51
CA ASP A 56 -21.23 -10.34 0.74
C ASP A 56 -21.40 -10.89 2.16
N ALA A 57 -20.42 -10.71 3.07
CA ALA A 57 -20.43 -11.41 4.36
C ALA A 57 -20.28 -10.47 5.56
N TRP A 58 -19.21 -9.70 5.61
CA TRP A 58 -18.93 -8.75 6.67
C TRP A 58 -18.01 -7.67 6.11
N GLN A 59 -18.25 -6.44 6.53
CA GLN A 59 -17.45 -5.29 6.13
C GLN A 59 -17.13 -4.46 7.37
N VAL A 60 -15.87 -4.11 7.54
CA VAL A 60 -15.45 -3.08 8.49
C VAL A 60 -14.88 -1.93 7.69
N LYS A 61 -15.54 -0.78 7.74
CA LYS A 61 -15.10 0.42 7.02
C LYS A 61 -14.11 1.17 7.90
N MET A 62 -12.92 1.44 7.38
CA MET A 62 -11.95 2.21 8.14
C MET A 62 -12.29 3.70 8.07
N THR A 63 -12.20 4.37 9.21
CA THR A 63 -12.43 5.81 9.36
C THR A 63 -11.21 6.46 9.98
N GLN A 64 -10.98 7.71 9.61
CA GLN A 64 -9.99 8.59 10.24
C GLN A 64 -10.48 9.07 11.61
N ALA A 65 -9.61 9.76 12.34
CA ALA A 65 -9.93 10.31 13.67
C ALA A 65 -11.08 11.35 13.66
N ASP A 66 -11.33 11.99 12.52
CA ASP A 66 -12.44 12.93 12.31
C ASP A 66 -13.77 12.23 11.93
N GLY A 67 -13.75 10.91 11.74
CA GLY A 67 -14.90 10.10 11.33
C GLY A 67 -15.09 9.96 9.82
N GLU A 68 -14.27 10.62 8.99
CA GLU A 68 -14.36 10.48 7.54
C GLU A 68 -13.77 9.12 7.08
N PRO A 69 -14.23 8.56 5.94
CA PRO A 69 -13.67 7.32 5.41
C PRO A 69 -12.16 7.43 5.16
N LEU A 70 -11.40 6.42 5.58
CA LEU A 70 -9.99 6.31 5.23
C LEU A 70 -9.87 5.95 3.75
N ARG A 71 -9.32 6.85 2.94
CA ARG A 71 -9.18 6.68 1.48
C ARG A 71 -7.73 6.48 1.10
N CYS A 72 -7.46 5.34 0.48
CA CYS A 72 -6.10 4.94 0.12
C CYS A 72 -6.06 4.31 -1.27
N HIS A 73 -4.88 4.22 -1.87
CA HIS A 73 -4.70 3.60 -3.17
C HIS A 73 -4.67 2.08 -3.01
N LYS A 74 -5.52 1.35 -3.74
CA LYS A 74 -5.43 -0.12 -3.75
C LYS A 74 -4.05 -0.55 -4.24
N THR A 75 -3.45 -1.49 -3.53
CA THR A 75 -2.14 -2.04 -3.86
C THR A 75 -2.12 -3.55 -3.58
N SER A 76 -1.06 -4.21 -4.04
CA SER A 76 -0.77 -5.59 -3.70
C SER A 76 0.73 -5.76 -3.42
N LYS A 77 1.04 -6.46 -2.32
CA LYS A 77 2.42 -6.83 -1.97
C LYS A 77 2.50 -8.35 -1.95
N GLY A 78 3.09 -8.92 -3.01
CA GLY A 78 3.09 -10.37 -3.21
C GLY A 78 1.67 -10.91 -3.42
N LEU A 79 1.25 -11.84 -2.57
CA LEU A 79 -0.10 -12.43 -2.59
C LEU A 79 -1.10 -11.68 -1.68
N LEU A 80 -0.63 -10.66 -0.96
CA LEU A 80 -1.47 -9.89 -0.04
C LEU A 80 -2.13 -8.73 -0.78
N GLN A 81 -3.45 -8.63 -0.61
CA GLN A 81 -4.19 -7.45 -1.01
C GLN A 81 -4.04 -6.39 0.09
N GLY A 82 -3.96 -5.14 -0.32
CA GLY A 82 -3.88 -4.05 0.64
C GLY A 82 -4.16 -2.69 0.03
N TRP A 83 -3.80 -1.68 0.80
CA TRP A 83 -3.92 -0.28 0.44
C TRP A 83 -2.63 0.45 0.83
N ASP A 84 -2.28 1.44 0.02
CA ASP A 84 -1.19 2.39 0.27
C ASP A 84 -1.83 3.74 0.63
N CYS A 85 -1.67 4.11 1.90
CA CYS A 85 -2.15 5.33 2.52
C CYS A 85 -0.95 6.30 2.68
N ASP A 86 -0.54 6.91 1.57
CA ASP A 86 0.58 7.86 1.51
C ASP A 86 1.90 7.32 2.08
N GLY A 87 2.27 6.10 1.70
CA GLY A 87 3.47 5.41 2.16
C GLY A 87 3.22 4.45 3.33
N THR A 88 2.01 4.46 3.90
CA THR A 88 1.59 3.48 4.91
C THR A 88 0.85 2.32 4.26
N LEU A 89 1.41 1.12 4.36
CA LEU A 89 0.82 -0.08 3.78
C LEU A 89 -0.15 -0.73 4.78
N VAL A 90 -1.41 -0.84 4.39
CA VAL A 90 -2.45 -1.61 5.10
C VAL A 90 -2.69 -2.90 4.33
N LEU A 91 -2.19 -4.01 4.84
CA LEU A 91 -2.30 -5.34 4.23
C LEU A 91 -3.37 -6.16 4.94
N LYS A 92 -4.17 -6.88 4.18
CA LYS A 92 -5.19 -7.80 4.69
C LYS A 92 -4.79 -9.24 4.39
N HIS A 93 -4.88 -10.08 5.41
CA HIS A 93 -4.74 -11.53 5.30
C HIS A 93 -5.86 -12.24 6.06
N THR A 94 -6.07 -13.52 5.76
CA THR A 94 -7.01 -14.37 6.50
C THR A 94 -6.26 -15.58 6.98
N ILE A 95 -6.31 -15.84 8.28
CA ILE A 95 -5.72 -17.03 8.89
C ILE A 95 -6.81 -18.04 9.18
N ALA A 96 -6.54 -19.31 8.87
CA ALA A 96 -7.34 -20.40 9.42
C ALA A 96 -6.94 -20.63 10.88
N GLU A 97 -7.87 -21.17 11.67
CA GLU A 97 -7.69 -21.76 13.02
C GLU A 97 -6.34 -21.52 13.72
N TYR A 98 -6.37 -20.85 14.88
CA TYR A 98 -5.18 -20.58 15.69
C TYR A 98 -5.48 -20.79 17.16
N GLU A 99 -4.50 -21.33 17.88
CA GLU A 99 -4.55 -21.49 19.34
C GLU A 99 -4.09 -20.21 20.06
N ASP A 100 -3.08 -19.53 19.49
CA ASP A 100 -2.49 -18.30 20.05
C ASP A 100 -2.63 -17.15 19.02
N PRO A 101 -3.52 -16.17 19.28
CA PRO A 101 -3.72 -15.00 18.43
C PRO A 101 -2.45 -14.21 18.17
N ALA A 102 -1.63 -13.97 19.20
CA ALA A 102 -0.44 -13.14 19.10
C ALA A 102 0.64 -13.85 18.28
N LEU A 103 0.83 -15.16 18.49
CA LEU A 103 1.74 -15.95 17.67
C LEU A 103 1.29 -16.00 16.20
N ALA A 104 -0.01 -16.11 15.94
CA ALA A 104 -0.55 -16.07 14.59
C ALA A 104 -0.23 -14.73 13.90
N ILE A 105 -0.46 -13.60 14.57
CA ILE A 105 -0.12 -12.27 14.06
C ILE A 105 1.38 -12.16 13.78
N ARG A 106 2.25 -12.56 14.73
CA ARG A 106 3.71 -12.54 14.54
C ARG A 106 4.16 -13.35 13.33
N ARG A 107 3.53 -14.50 13.05
CA ARG A 107 3.81 -15.31 11.86
C ARG A 107 3.41 -14.60 10.57
N ILE A 108 2.30 -13.85 10.58
CA ILE A 108 1.89 -13.02 9.43
C ILE A 108 2.87 -11.87 9.21
N ILE A 109 3.27 -11.17 10.28
CA ILE A 109 4.31 -10.11 10.20
C ILE A 109 5.56 -10.68 9.56
N ARG A 110 6.09 -11.77 10.13
CA ARG A 110 7.26 -12.49 9.62
C ARG A 110 7.13 -12.85 8.14
N GLY A 111 5.97 -13.36 7.72
CA GLY A 111 5.71 -13.75 6.34
C GLY A 111 5.62 -12.56 5.38
N ALA A 112 5.06 -11.43 5.82
CA ALA A 112 4.91 -10.23 5.02
C ALA A 112 6.21 -9.42 4.87
N THR A 113 7.09 -9.50 5.86
CA THR A 113 8.37 -8.75 5.90
C THR A 113 9.59 -9.61 5.58
N TYR A 114 9.43 -10.93 5.48
CA TYR A 114 10.53 -11.90 5.27
C TYR A 114 11.59 -11.87 6.38
N SER A 115 11.19 -11.59 7.63
CA SER A 115 12.11 -11.44 8.77
C SER A 115 12.19 -12.68 9.67
N GLU A 116 12.93 -12.56 10.77
CA GLU A 116 12.78 -13.43 11.94
C GLU A 116 11.43 -13.17 12.64
N LEU A 117 11.02 -14.09 13.53
CA LEU A 117 9.75 -13.96 14.26
C LEU A 117 9.88 -12.83 15.30
N PRO A 118 9.13 -11.72 15.17
CA PRO A 118 9.25 -10.61 16.10
C PRO A 118 8.65 -10.97 17.46
N GLU A 119 9.17 -10.35 18.52
CA GLU A 119 8.54 -10.42 19.84
C GLU A 119 7.36 -9.45 19.85
N GLY A 120 7.59 -8.14 19.70
CA GLY A 120 6.52 -7.16 19.73
C GLY A 120 5.74 -7.12 21.05
N LYS A 121 5.16 -5.97 21.33
CA LYS A 121 4.26 -5.78 22.46
C LYS A 121 2.86 -6.27 22.11
N VAL A 122 2.33 -7.17 22.93
CA VAL A 122 0.95 -7.66 22.79
C VAL A 122 0.01 -6.77 23.61
N GLU A 123 -1.05 -6.29 22.98
CA GLU A 123 -2.12 -5.51 23.60
C GLU A 123 -3.46 -6.20 23.31
N ASN A 124 -4.25 -6.45 24.35
CA ASN A 124 -5.60 -6.98 24.20
C ASN A 124 -6.59 -5.84 24.43
N ARG A 125 -7.38 -5.49 23.40
CA ARG A 125 -8.42 -4.46 23.45
C ARG A 125 -9.77 -5.11 23.22
N ASN A 126 -10.54 -5.32 24.29
CA ASN A 126 -11.81 -6.06 24.25
C ASN A 126 -11.62 -7.46 23.62
N VAL A 127 -12.20 -7.66 22.43
CA VAL A 127 -12.16 -8.91 21.64
C VAL A 127 -11.01 -8.95 20.62
N GLN A 128 -10.15 -7.93 20.59
CA GLN A 128 -9.04 -7.80 19.65
C GLN A 128 -7.70 -8.08 20.30
N THR A 129 -6.85 -8.79 19.56
CA THR A 129 -5.41 -8.90 19.87
C THR A 129 -4.64 -8.03 18.88
N VAL A 130 -3.82 -7.15 19.42
CA VAL A 130 -2.90 -6.27 18.68
C VAL A 130 -1.47 -6.64 19.04
N VAL A 131 -0.61 -6.73 18.03
CA VAL A 131 0.84 -6.86 18.22
C VAL A 131 1.49 -5.65 17.57
N ARG A 132 2.18 -4.83 18.38
CA ARG A 132 2.93 -3.66 17.92
C ARG A 132 4.42 -3.93 18.04
N LEU A 133 5.13 -3.71 16.96
CA LEU A 133 6.59 -3.68 16.97
C LEU A 133 6.98 -2.22 17.18
N ASP A 134 7.85 -1.97 18.14
CA ASP A 134 8.38 -0.64 18.32
C ASP A 134 9.30 -0.24 17.15
N ARG A 135 9.77 1.00 17.17
CA ARG A 135 10.66 1.54 16.14
C ARG A 135 11.92 0.69 15.95
N GLU A 136 12.53 0.20 17.03
CA GLU A 136 13.78 -0.55 16.96
C GLU A 136 13.54 -1.90 16.28
N GLU A 137 12.50 -2.62 16.70
CA GLU A 137 12.09 -3.88 16.08
C GLU A 137 11.68 -3.71 14.61
N ALA A 138 10.91 -2.65 14.30
CA ALA A 138 10.46 -2.37 12.93
C ALA A 138 11.65 -2.08 12.00
N HIS A 139 12.60 -1.23 12.40
CA HIS A 139 13.81 -0.97 11.61
C HIS A 139 14.76 -2.18 11.51
N ALA A 140 14.79 -3.04 12.54
CA ALA A 140 15.55 -4.29 12.46
C ALA A 140 14.99 -5.23 11.39
N ILE A 141 13.68 -5.16 11.14
CA ILE A 141 12.99 -5.92 10.08
C ILE A 141 13.18 -5.28 8.71
N ASP A 142 12.96 -3.97 8.61
CA ASP A 142 13.04 -3.23 7.36
C ASP A 142 13.75 -1.87 7.59
N PRO A 143 15.06 -1.79 7.30
CA PRO A 143 15.84 -0.57 7.48
C PRO A 143 15.43 0.59 6.57
N GLU A 144 14.61 0.34 5.55
CA GLU A 144 14.11 1.37 4.63
C GLU A 144 12.85 2.07 5.15
N LEU A 145 12.27 1.58 6.25
CA LEU A 145 11.14 2.23 6.92
C LEU A 145 11.51 3.64 7.40
N ALA A 146 10.52 4.54 7.40
CA ALA A 146 10.68 5.87 7.96
C ALA A 146 11.02 5.81 9.46
N ASP A 147 11.67 6.85 9.97
CA ASP A 147 12.14 6.94 11.35
C ASP A 147 11.01 6.82 12.39
N ASP A 148 9.78 7.16 12.03
CA ASP A 148 8.59 7.10 12.87
C ASP A 148 7.67 5.93 12.52
N ALA A 149 8.05 5.11 11.52
CA ALA A 149 7.24 3.98 11.09
C ALA A 149 7.24 2.85 12.12
N GLN A 150 6.09 2.19 12.22
CA GLN A 150 5.87 1.01 13.05
C GLN A 150 5.25 -0.12 12.23
N ILE A 151 5.27 -1.33 12.81
CA ILE A 151 4.55 -2.48 12.28
C ILE A 151 3.50 -2.90 13.30
N THR A 152 2.23 -2.79 12.92
CA THR A 152 1.09 -3.16 13.77
C THR A 152 0.30 -4.27 13.11
N GLY A 153 0.20 -5.41 13.79
CA GLY A 153 -0.69 -6.50 13.40
C GLY A 153 -1.93 -6.53 14.29
N LEU A 154 -3.10 -6.68 13.68
CA LEU A 154 -4.40 -6.72 14.36
C LEU A 154 -5.17 -7.94 13.92
N LEU A 155 -5.63 -8.75 14.88
CA LEU A 155 -6.62 -9.78 14.64
C LEU A 155 -8.02 -9.16 14.75
N VAL A 156 -8.79 -9.24 13.67
CA VAL A 156 -10.14 -8.69 13.60
C VAL A 156 -11.16 -9.78 13.95
N PRO A 157 -11.91 -9.64 15.06
CA PRO A 157 -12.96 -10.59 15.40
C PRO A 157 -14.08 -10.47 14.38
N ARG A 158 -14.55 -11.63 13.87
CA ARG A 158 -15.66 -11.64 12.92
C ARG A 158 -16.99 -11.49 13.65
N PRO A 159 -17.85 -10.55 13.23
CA PRO A 159 -19.16 -10.38 13.85
C PRO A 159 -20.14 -11.52 13.52
N ASP A 160 -19.93 -12.23 12.40
CA ASP A 160 -20.79 -13.31 11.95
C ASP A 160 -20.56 -14.65 12.67
N GLY A 161 -19.58 -14.72 13.58
CA GLY A 161 -19.25 -15.94 14.33
C GLY A 161 -18.85 -17.12 13.45
N LEU A 162 -18.55 -16.91 12.16
CA LEU A 162 -18.18 -17.99 11.25
C LEU A 162 -16.83 -18.57 11.69
N GLU A 163 -16.91 -19.74 12.31
CA GLU A 163 -15.77 -20.49 12.80
C GLU A 163 -14.82 -20.85 11.66
N GLY A 164 -13.51 -20.82 11.96
CA GLY A 164 -12.47 -21.38 11.10
C GLY A 164 -11.58 -20.35 10.40
N TYR A 165 -11.99 -19.10 10.23
CA TYR A 165 -11.14 -18.08 9.58
C TYR A 165 -11.24 -16.70 10.24
N SER A 166 -10.09 -16.17 10.65
CA SER A 166 -10.01 -14.81 11.19
C SER A 166 -9.21 -13.88 10.29
N PRO A 167 -9.73 -12.69 9.98
CA PRO A 167 -9.01 -11.63 9.30
C PRO A 167 -7.88 -11.09 10.18
N VAL A 168 -6.70 -10.93 9.59
CA VAL A 168 -5.57 -10.23 10.17
C VAL A 168 -5.27 -9.03 9.29
N VAL A 169 -5.13 -7.87 9.92
CA VAL A 169 -4.69 -6.64 9.27
C VAL A 169 -3.29 -6.35 9.73
N LEU A 170 -2.44 -5.96 8.79
CA LEU A 170 -1.07 -5.57 9.05
C LEU A 170 -0.87 -4.15 8.51
N VAL A 171 -0.52 -3.21 9.40
CA VAL A 171 -0.19 -1.84 9.04
C VAL A 171 1.31 -1.64 9.18
N ILE A 172 1.97 -1.18 8.12
CA ILE A 172 3.40 -0.91 8.06
C ILE A 172 3.58 0.54 7.63
N GLY A 173 4.05 1.40 8.53
CA GLY A 173 4.20 2.83 8.28
C GLY A 173 3.70 3.67 9.44
N ASP A 174 2.91 4.69 9.12
CA ASP A 174 2.44 5.73 10.04
C ASP A 174 1.60 5.18 11.20
N GLN A 175 1.90 5.65 12.41
CA GLN A 175 1.22 5.21 13.64
C GLN A 175 -0.24 5.71 13.71
N ASP A 176 -0.54 6.92 13.24
CA ASP A 176 -1.89 7.48 13.29
C ASP A 176 -2.83 6.67 12.37
N ILE A 177 -2.33 6.18 11.23
CA ILE A 177 -3.08 5.26 10.36
C ILE A 177 -3.29 3.91 11.07
N ALA A 178 -2.27 3.38 11.75
CA ALA A 178 -2.41 2.14 12.51
C ALA A 178 -3.44 2.26 13.65
N ASP A 179 -3.42 3.38 14.37
CA ASP A 179 -4.36 3.70 15.44
C ASP A 179 -5.78 3.88 14.89
N ALA A 180 -5.94 4.59 13.77
CA ALA A 180 -7.23 4.74 13.09
C ALA A 180 -7.81 3.39 12.64
N VAL A 181 -6.99 2.47 12.13
CA VAL A 181 -7.40 1.10 11.78
C VAL A 181 -7.87 0.33 13.02
N VAL A 182 -7.08 0.33 14.11
CA VAL A 182 -7.42 -0.37 15.35
C VAL A 182 -8.73 0.17 15.94
N ASP A 183 -8.85 1.49 16.03
CA ASP A 183 -10.02 2.16 16.61
C ASP A 183 -11.27 1.96 15.75
N SER A 184 -11.14 1.96 14.42
CA SER A 184 -12.24 1.68 13.48
C SER A 184 -12.79 0.26 13.66
N VAL A 185 -11.90 -0.73 13.80
CA VAL A 185 -12.31 -2.11 14.06
C VAL A 185 -12.94 -2.19 15.45
N GLN A 186 -12.37 -1.53 16.46
CA GLN A 186 -12.91 -1.53 17.81
C GLN A 186 -14.32 -0.96 17.88
N ALA A 187 -14.56 0.18 17.25
CA ALA A 187 -15.88 0.81 17.19
C ALA A 187 -16.96 -0.09 16.54
N GLN A 188 -16.59 -0.89 15.54
CA GLN A 188 -17.52 -1.74 14.78
C GLN A 188 -17.67 -3.15 15.35
N THR A 189 -16.75 -3.58 16.21
CA THR A 189 -16.77 -4.92 16.84
C THR A 189 -17.15 -4.88 18.31
N ASP A 190 -17.42 -3.70 18.88
CA ASP A 190 -17.86 -3.57 20.27
C ASP A 190 -19.27 -4.15 20.44
N PRO A 191 -19.44 -5.23 21.22
CA PRO A 191 -20.75 -5.85 21.43
C PRO A 191 -21.78 -4.87 22.03
N ALA A 192 -21.36 -3.86 22.79
CA ALA A 192 -22.27 -2.87 23.36
C ALA A 192 -22.95 -1.99 22.28
N GLN A 193 -22.29 -1.79 21.13
CA GLN A 193 -22.84 -1.06 19.99
C GLN A 193 -23.82 -1.93 19.19
N LEU A 194 -23.57 -3.24 19.11
CA LEU A 194 -24.42 -4.19 18.38
C LEU A 194 -25.80 -4.35 19.06
N GLU A 195 -25.86 -4.35 20.39
CA GLU A 195 -27.13 -4.51 21.13
C GLU A 195 -28.08 -3.29 21.05
N HIS A 196 -27.57 -2.09 20.73
CA HIS A 196 -28.39 -0.87 20.65
C HIS A 196 -28.97 -0.61 19.24
N GLY A 197 -28.49 -1.33 18.21
CA GLY A 197 -28.95 -1.16 16.83
C GLY A 197 -30.27 -1.87 16.50
N GLU A 198 -30.70 -2.84 17.31
CA GLU A 198 -31.84 -3.72 16.98
C GLU A 198 -33.21 -3.18 17.41
N ASN A 199 -33.28 -2.09 18.19
CA ASN A 199 -34.53 -1.59 18.80
C ASN A 199 -35.19 -0.38 18.10
N ASN A 200 -34.76 0.01 16.89
CA ASN A 200 -35.28 1.22 16.21
C ASN A 200 -36.03 0.96 14.89
N ASN A 201 -36.48 -0.28 14.64
CA ASN A 201 -37.26 -0.64 13.44
C ASN A 201 -38.66 -1.22 13.77
N ASP A 202 -39.37 -0.60 14.73
CA ASP A 202 -40.82 -0.80 14.91
C ASP A 202 -41.60 0.49 14.62
#